data_AF-F0F175-F1
#
_entry.id   AF-F0F175-F1
#
_cell.length_a   1.000
_cell.length_b   1.000
_cell.length_c   1.000
_cell.angle_alpha   90.00
_cell.angle_beta   90.00
_cell.angle_gamma   90.00
#
_symmetry.space_group_name_H-M   'P 1'
#
loop_
_entity.id
_entity.type
_entity.pdbx_description
1 polymer ?
#
loop_
_entity_poly.entity_id
_entity_poly.type
_entity_poly.pdbx_seq_one_letter_code
_entity_poly.pdbx_strand_id
1 'polypeptide(L)'
;MADERGFYYQDFGLIPVWTKHQGVYPPLKLRNGPVSFIPENMVLFSCFIGQQAWGLPHKLYVVDPLALSEPFLSRLPAKNGARVGHYERAFPEGFFKSKRTGQNRLANPTLKALYADVELATRGDLWTAERWAAIWRLNSGHYKNLVQYFDRNDVGADIYPKDKIDATSIYTCMGGFTAVMVDKEKP
;
A
#
# COMPACT_ATOMS: atom_id res chain seq x y z
N MET A 1 -21.64 14.58 -1.46
CA MET A 1 -20.87 13.79 -2.43
C MET A 1 -20.07 14.77 -3.27
N ALA A 2 -18.81 14.47 -3.58
CA ALA A 2 -17.96 15.33 -4.41
C ALA A 2 -17.77 14.67 -5.80
N ASP A 3 -17.75 15.48 -6.87
CA ASP A 3 -17.37 15.01 -8.20
C ASP A 3 -15.85 15.02 -8.34
N GLU A 4 -15.21 13.94 -7.89
CA GLU A 4 -13.75 13.79 -8.00
C GLU A 4 -13.29 13.79 -9.45
N ARG A 5 -14.05 13.19 -10.37
CA ARG A 5 -13.71 13.19 -11.80
C ARG A 5 -13.71 14.61 -12.35
N GLY A 6 -14.75 15.39 -12.09
CA GLY A 6 -14.86 16.77 -12.53
C GLY A 6 -13.77 17.67 -11.96
N PHE A 7 -13.39 17.47 -10.69
CA PHE A 7 -12.27 18.16 -10.06
C PHE A 7 -10.94 17.84 -10.75
N TYR A 8 -10.63 16.54 -10.91
CA TYR A 8 -9.35 16.08 -11.44
C TYR A 8 -9.19 16.25 -12.95
N TYR A 9 -10.28 16.15 -13.72
CA TYR A 9 -10.24 16.24 -15.17
C TYR A 9 -9.66 17.57 -15.67
N GLN A 10 -9.85 18.66 -14.93
CA GLN A 10 -9.40 20.01 -15.29
C GLN A 10 -7.87 20.14 -15.41
N ASP A 11 -7.11 19.31 -14.69
CA ASP A 11 -5.65 19.33 -14.70
C ASP A 11 -5.04 18.02 -15.25
N PHE A 12 -5.74 16.89 -15.06
CA PHE A 12 -5.20 15.56 -15.35
C PHE A 12 -5.79 14.89 -16.59
N GLY A 13 -6.79 15.51 -17.22
CA GLY A 13 -7.29 15.07 -18.53
C GLY A 13 -6.24 15.21 -19.63
N LEU A 14 -6.38 14.42 -20.70
CA LEU A 14 -5.47 14.45 -21.85
C LEU A 14 -5.31 15.85 -22.45
N ILE A 15 -6.41 16.60 -22.61
CA ILE A 15 -6.39 17.95 -23.19
C ILE A 15 -5.64 18.95 -22.28
N PRO A 16 -5.96 19.09 -20.97
CA PRO A 16 -5.16 19.93 -20.08
C PRO A 16 -3.68 19.54 -20.02
N VAL A 17 -3.36 18.24 -19.97
CA VAL A 17 -1.97 17.77 -19.97
C VAL A 17 -1.23 18.23 -21.23
N TRP A 18 -1.86 18.07 -22.41
CA TRP A 18 -1.27 18.50 -23.67
C TRP A 18 -1.12 20.02 -23.77
N THR A 19 -2.16 20.77 -23.41
CA THR A 19 -2.25 22.22 -23.65
C THR A 19 -1.67 23.07 -22.51
N LYS A 20 -2.13 22.86 -21.27
CA LYS A 20 -1.71 23.62 -20.07
C LYS A 20 -0.36 23.16 -19.53
N HIS A 21 -0.07 21.87 -19.66
CA HIS A 21 1.15 21.27 -19.09
C HIS A 21 2.18 20.85 -20.13
N GLN A 22 2.00 21.24 -21.39
CA GLN A 22 2.98 21.03 -22.48
C GLN A 22 3.37 19.56 -22.65
N GLY A 23 2.40 18.65 -22.49
CA GLY A 23 2.60 17.20 -22.60
C GLY A 23 3.17 16.54 -21.33
N VAL A 24 3.46 17.30 -20.27
CA VAL A 24 3.98 16.74 -19.01
C VAL A 24 2.83 16.50 -18.03
N TYR A 25 2.53 15.24 -17.75
CA TYR A 25 1.55 14.88 -16.72
C TYR A 25 1.97 15.47 -15.36
N PRO A 26 1.18 16.34 -14.70
CA PRO A 26 1.68 17.14 -13.58
C PRO A 26 2.26 16.34 -12.41
N PRO A 27 1.73 15.18 -12.00
CA PRO A 27 2.37 14.36 -10.98
C PRO A 27 3.81 13.94 -11.34
N LEU A 28 4.14 13.79 -12.63
CA LEU A 28 5.52 13.49 -13.07
C LEU A 28 6.49 14.65 -12.84
N LYS A 29 6.01 15.86 -12.54
CA LYS A 29 6.90 16.98 -12.18
C LYS A 29 7.65 16.73 -10.88
N LEU A 30 7.11 15.92 -9.96
CA LEU A 30 7.85 15.48 -8.77
C LEU A 30 9.08 14.64 -9.16
N ARG A 31 8.92 13.75 -10.15
CA ARG A 31 10.01 12.93 -10.70
C ARG A 31 11.06 13.75 -11.44
N ASN A 32 10.61 14.76 -12.18
CA ASN A 32 11.45 15.57 -13.06
C ASN A 32 11.93 16.88 -12.39
N GLY A 33 11.61 17.10 -11.12
CA GLY A 33 11.91 18.31 -10.36
C GLY A 33 13.19 18.18 -9.50
N PRO A 34 13.60 19.25 -8.80
CA PRO A 34 14.83 19.27 -7.99
C PRO A 34 14.70 18.58 -6.62
N VAL A 35 13.55 17.96 -6.33
CA VAL A 35 13.25 17.36 -5.02
C VAL A 35 13.98 16.03 -4.89
N SER A 36 14.56 15.82 -3.70
CA SER A 36 15.48 14.73 -3.35
C SER A 36 15.20 13.39 -4.02
N PHE A 37 16.25 12.84 -4.63
CA PHE A 37 16.26 11.48 -5.17
C PHE A 37 15.92 10.48 -4.07
N ILE A 38 14.73 9.87 -4.14
CA ILE A 38 14.42 8.70 -3.32
C ILE A 38 15.11 7.50 -3.96
N PRO A 39 16.01 6.79 -3.25
CA PRO A 39 16.66 5.61 -3.80
C PRO A 39 15.65 4.51 -4.16
N GLU A 40 15.81 3.90 -5.35
CA GLU A 40 14.93 2.82 -5.82
C GLU A 40 14.98 1.56 -4.96
N ASN A 41 16.04 1.40 -4.16
CA ASN A 41 16.27 0.27 -3.26
C ASN A 41 15.64 0.45 -1.87
N MET A 42 14.68 1.36 -1.72
CA MET A 42 13.93 1.55 -0.48
C MET A 42 12.50 1.02 -0.59
N VAL A 43 11.85 0.91 0.56
CA VAL A 43 10.39 0.78 0.68
C VAL A 43 9.85 2.05 1.31
N LEU A 44 8.90 2.68 0.62
CA LEU A 44 8.19 3.87 1.10
C LEU A 44 6.84 3.46 1.70
N PHE A 45 6.67 3.66 2.99
CA PHE A 45 5.38 3.58 3.66
C PHE A 45 4.77 4.97 3.70
N SER A 46 3.67 5.18 2.98
CA SER A 46 3.03 6.49 2.89
C SER A 46 1.53 6.32 2.74
N CYS A 47 0.77 7.23 3.32
CA CYS A 47 -0.69 7.22 3.28
C CYS A 47 -1.21 8.20 2.22
N PHE A 48 -2.43 7.97 1.73
CA PHE A 48 -3.06 8.84 0.73
C PHE A 48 -2.19 9.07 -0.51
N ILE A 49 -1.50 8.02 -0.95
CA ILE A 49 -0.50 8.12 -2.01
C ILE A 49 -1.04 8.71 -3.31
N GLY A 50 -2.35 8.54 -3.54
CA GLY A 50 -3.14 9.19 -4.58
C GLY A 50 -2.40 9.28 -5.91
N GLN A 51 -2.36 10.49 -6.46
CA GLN A 51 -1.63 10.73 -7.70
C GLN A 51 -0.13 10.96 -7.50
N GLN A 52 0.31 11.28 -6.28
CA GLN A 52 1.71 11.61 -5.99
C GLN A 52 2.63 10.43 -6.26
N ALA A 53 2.16 9.20 -6.01
CA ALA A 53 2.93 7.98 -6.29
C ALA A 53 3.36 7.85 -7.76
N TRP A 54 2.61 8.41 -8.72
CA TRP A 54 2.98 8.40 -10.14
C TRP A 54 4.24 9.23 -10.43
N GLY A 55 4.52 10.21 -9.58
CA GLY A 55 5.73 11.04 -9.64
C GLY A 55 6.95 10.43 -8.97
N LEU A 56 6.85 9.22 -8.40
CA LEU A 56 7.96 8.56 -7.73
C LEU A 56 8.80 7.71 -8.71
N PRO A 57 10.02 7.30 -8.35
CA PRO A 57 10.81 6.37 -9.14
C PRO A 57 10.03 5.08 -9.40
N HIS A 58 10.08 4.57 -10.63
CA HIS A 58 9.24 3.45 -11.07
C HIS A 58 9.54 2.15 -10.30
N LYS A 59 10.78 1.94 -9.86
CA LYS A 59 11.16 0.73 -9.10
C LYS A 59 10.95 0.86 -7.59
N LEU A 60 10.59 2.05 -7.09
CA LEU A 60 10.35 2.25 -5.67
C LEU A 60 9.11 1.46 -5.23
N TYR A 61 9.26 0.65 -4.19
CA TYR A 61 8.12 -0.07 -3.62
C TYR A 61 7.36 0.82 -2.65
N VAL A 62 6.10 1.12 -2.95
CA VAL A 62 5.26 1.99 -2.11
C VAL A 62 4.20 1.15 -1.42
N VAL A 63 4.11 1.26 -0.10
CA VAL A 63 3.10 0.62 0.74
C VAL A 63 2.17 1.69 1.30
N ASP A 64 0.88 1.54 1.02
CA ASP A 64 -0.18 2.42 1.51
C ASP A 64 -1.13 1.68 2.46
N PRO A 65 -1.39 2.20 3.68
CA PRO A 65 -2.33 1.62 4.62
C PRO A 65 -3.77 1.55 4.14
N LEU A 66 -4.16 2.38 3.16
CA LEU A 66 -5.48 2.29 2.51
C LEU A 66 -5.55 1.13 1.49
N ALA A 67 -4.45 0.39 1.34
CA ALA A 67 -4.27 -0.75 0.46
C ALA A 67 -4.47 -0.45 -1.04
N LEU A 68 -4.13 0.76 -1.48
CA LEU A 68 -4.17 1.12 -2.90
C LEU A 68 -3.02 0.48 -3.68
N SER A 69 -1.81 0.45 -3.11
CA SER A 69 -0.62 -0.10 -3.76
C SER A 69 -0.22 -1.49 -3.26
N GLU A 70 -0.83 -1.98 -2.18
CA GLU A 70 -0.42 -3.22 -1.54
C GLU A 70 -1.51 -4.31 -1.58
N PRO A 71 -1.32 -5.36 -2.40
CA PRO A 71 -2.36 -6.36 -2.62
C PRO A 71 -2.61 -7.23 -1.38
N PHE A 72 -1.62 -7.50 -0.54
CA PHE A 72 -1.83 -8.31 0.68
C PHE A 72 -2.76 -7.59 1.64
N LEU A 73 -2.49 -6.29 1.88
CA LEU A 73 -3.34 -5.47 2.73
C LEU A 73 -4.75 -5.44 2.16
N SER A 74 -4.97 -5.34 0.85
CA SER A 74 -6.33 -5.27 0.29
C SER A 74 -7.23 -6.46 0.66
N ARG A 75 -6.63 -7.62 1.01
CA ARG A 75 -7.33 -8.83 1.49
C ARG A 75 -7.67 -8.83 2.98
N LEU A 76 -7.07 -7.95 3.76
CA LEU A 76 -7.33 -7.84 5.19
C LEU A 76 -8.60 -7.02 5.47
N PRO A 77 -9.32 -7.32 6.57
CA PRO A 77 -10.42 -6.48 7.03
C PRO A 77 -9.94 -5.07 7.37
N ALA A 78 -10.71 -4.06 6.96
CA ALA A 78 -10.44 -2.67 7.29
C ALA A 78 -10.72 -2.36 8.77
N LYS A 79 -10.05 -1.32 9.27
CA LYS A 79 -10.30 -0.68 10.56
C LYS A 79 -11.78 -0.29 10.68
N ASN A 80 -12.30 -0.36 11.90
CA ASN A 80 -13.66 0.09 12.17
C ASN A 80 -13.84 1.59 11.92
N GLY A 81 -15.05 2.01 11.55
CA GLY A 81 -15.37 3.42 11.30
C GLY A 81 -14.74 3.98 10.03
N ALA A 82 -14.25 3.12 9.12
CA ALA A 82 -13.73 3.54 7.83
C ALA A 82 -14.78 4.35 7.05
N ARG A 83 -14.32 5.42 6.40
CA ARG A 83 -15.11 6.20 5.46
C ARG A 83 -14.97 5.60 4.07
N VAL A 84 -15.99 5.79 3.24
CA VAL A 84 -15.94 5.38 1.82
C VAL A 84 -14.70 6.01 1.18
N GLY A 85 -13.88 5.19 0.53
CA GLY A 85 -12.61 5.58 -0.09
C GLY A 85 -11.38 5.56 0.84
N HIS A 86 -11.57 5.36 2.15
CA HIS A 86 -10.50 5.45 3.16
C HIS A 86 -10.52 4.25 4.10
N TYR A 87 -10.40 3.05 3.51
CA TYR A 87 -10.38 1.79 4.22
C TYR A 87 -8.97 1.45 4.72
N GLU A 88 -8.55 2.13 5.78
CA GLU A 88 -7.27 1.86 6.44
C GLU A 88 -7.21 0.43 7.01
N ARG A 89 -6.04 -0.18 6.91
CA ARG A 89 -5.79 -1.54 7.39
C ARG A 89 -4.53 -1.58 8.23
N ALA A 90 -4.66 -2.24 9.38
CA ALA A 90 -3.53 -2.50 10.26
C ALA A 90 -2.48 -3.37 9.56
N PHE A 91 -1.23 -3.19 9.97
CA PHE A 91 -0.12 -4.02 9.53
C PHE A 91 0.06 -5.17 10.52
N PRO A 92 -0.15 -6.43 10.10
CA PRO A 92 0.10 -7.55 11.00
C PRO A 92 1.57 -7.63 11.41
N GLU A 93 1.82 -8.20 12.59
CA GLU A 93 3.17 -8.37 13.12
C GLU A 93 4.13 -9.01 12.10
N GLY A 94 5.29 -8.38 11.91
CA GLY A 94 6.31 -8.83 10.96
C GLY A 94 6.06 -8.44 9.50
N PHE A 95 4.94 -7.79 9.17
CA PHE A 95 4.68 -7.28 7.82
C PHE A 95 5.74 -6.26 7.36
N PHE A 96 6.08 -5.32 8.24
CA PHE A 96 7.12 -4.32 7.96
C PHE A 96 8.47 -4.98 7.65
N LYS A 97 8.91 -5.92 8.51
CA LYS A 97 10.12 -6.71 8.29
C LYS A 97 10.04 -7.53 7.00
N SER A 98 8.86 -8.01 6.63
CA SER A 98 8.67 -8.76 5.39
C SER A 98 8.93 -7.91 4.16
N LYS A 99 8.46 -6.67 4.14
CA LYS A 99 8.71 -5.73 3.04
C LYS A 99 10.17 -5.28 3.00
N ARG A 100 10.78 -5.04 4.17
CA ARG A 100 12.20 -4.68 4.29
C ARG A 100 13.14 -5.78 3.79
N THR A 101 12.87 -7.04 4.16
CA THR A 101 13.75 -8.18 3.85
C THR A 101 13.42 -8.90 2.54
N GLY A 102 12.25 -8.66 1.96
CA GLY A 102 11.73 -9.44 0.83
C GLY A 102 11.34 -10.87 1.20
N GLN A 103 11.43 -11.26 2.47
CA GLN A 103 11.11 -12.60 2.95
C GLN A 103 9.82 -12.55 3.76
N ASN A 104 8.99 -13.59 3.69
CA ASN A 104 7.75 -13.61 4.45
C ASN A 104 8.02 -13.87 5.96
N ARG A 105 8.00 -12.80 6.75
CA ARG A 105 8.29 -12.75 8.19
C ARG A 105 7.04 -12.53 9.05
N LEU A 106 5.83 -12.70 8.49
CA LEU A 106 4.59 -12.63 9.24
C LEU A 106 4.58 -13.68 10.37
N ALA A 107 4.18 -13.25 11.57
CA ALA A 107 4.18 -14.10 12.76
C ALA A 107 3.06 -15.15 12.72
N ASN A 108 1.83 -14.75 12.35
CA ASN A 108 0.69 -15.65 12.28
C ASN A 108 0.77 -16.57 11.05
N PRO A 109 0.70 -17.91 11.20
CA PRO A 109 0.80 -18.85 10.08
C PRO A 109 -0.27 -18.68 8.98
N THR A 110 -1.50 -18.32 9.36
CA THR A 110 -2.59 -18.11 8.39
C THR A 110 -2.36 -16.85 7.57
N LEU A 111 -1.94 -15.76 8.21
CA LEU A 111 -1.59 -14.53 7.50
C LEU A 111 -0.35 -14.73 6.62
N LYS A 112 0.61 -15.55 7.08
CA LYS A 112 1.78 -15.96 6.32
C LYS A 112 1.38 -16.70 5.03
N ALA A 113 0.45 -17.65 5.11
CA ALA A 113 -0.07 -18.38 3.96
C ALA A 113 -0.83 -17.45 2.99
N LEU A 114 -1.69 -16.57 3.52
CA LEU A 114 -2.40 -15.56 2.72
C LEU A 114 -1.42 -14.67 1.96
N TYR A 115 -0.36 -14.19 2.61
CA TYR A 115 0.68 -13.38 1.98
C TYR A 115 1.36 -14.13 0.83
N ALA A 116 1.73 -15.40 1.04
CA ALA A 116 2.34 -16.22 0.00
C ALA A 116 1.41 -16.40 -1.21
N ASP A 117 0.12 -16.66 -0.96
CA ASP A 117 -0.87 -16.78 -2.04
C ASP A 117 -1.06 -15.48 -2.82
N VAL A 118 -1.07 -14.33 -2.13
CA VAL A 118 -1.16 -13.03 -2.79
C VAL A 118 0.07 -12.75 -3.65
N GLU A 119 1.27 -13.05 -3.16
CA GLU A 119 2.51 -12.92 -3.93
C GLU A 119 2.49 -13.84 -5.17
N LEU A 120 2.05 -15.10 -5.04
CA LEU A 120 1.88 -16.01 -6.18
C LEU A 120 0.87 -15.46 -7.20
N ALA A 121 -0.29 -14.99 -6.75
CA ALA A 121 -1.32 -14.47 -7.63
C ALA A 121 -0.87 -13.21 -8.40
N THR A 122 -0.10 -12.33 -7.76
CA THR A 122 0.28 -11.02 -8.31
C THR A 122 1.63 -11.01 -9.03
N ARG A 123 2.55 -11.93 -8.70
CA ARG A 123 3.93 -11.94 -9.20
C ARG A 123 4.44 -13.28 -9.68
N GLY A 124 3.73 -14.38 -9.39
CA GLY A 124 4.11 -15.70 -9.88
C GLY A 124 3.93 -15.83 -11.39
N ASP A 125 4.63 -16.80 -11.98
CA ASP A 125 4.52 -17.11 -13.41
C ASP A 125 3.09 -17.48 -13.79
N LEU A 126 2.62 -16.94 -14.92
CA LEU A 126 1.19 -16.88 -15.23
C LEU A 126 0.50 -18.25 -15.29
N TRP A 127 1.22 -19.29 -15.72
CA TRP A 127 0.68 -20.61 -16.05
C TRP A 127 1.07 -21.71 -15.06
N THR A 128 1.58 -21.35 -13.89
CA THR A 128 1.94 -22.31 -12.85
C THR A 128 0.71 -22.82 -12.11
N ALA A 129 0.66 -24.12 -11.79
CA ALA A 129 -0.44 -24.72 -11.03
C ALA A 129 -0.57 -24.06 -9.64
N GLU A 130 0.55 -23.67 -9.05
CA GLU A 130 0.66 -23.00 -7.77
C GLU A 130 -0.06 -21.64 -7.78
N ARG A 131 0.13 -20.85 -8.84
CA ARG A 131 -0.54 -19.55 -9.00
C ARG A 131 -2.05 -19.72 -9.14
N TRP A 132 -2.51 -20.66 -9.96
CA TRP A 132 -3.94 -20.93 -10.13
C TRP A 132 -4.58 -21.45 -8.84
N ALA A 133 -3.88 -22.31 -8.10
CA ALA A 133 -4.33 -22.77 -6.79
C ALA A 133 -4.42 -21.63 -5.77
N ALA A 134 -3.46 -20.70 -5.78
CA ALA A 134 -3.51 -19.49 -4.95
C ALA A 134 -4.70 -18.59 -5.32
N ILE A 135 -4.92 -18.33 -6.61
CA ILE A 135 -6.08 -17.58 -7.10
C ILE A 135 -7.38 -18.24 -6.63
N TRP A 136 -7.49 -19.57 -6.72
CA TRP A 136 -8.67 -20.29 -6.23
C TRP A 136 -8.88 -20.11 -4.72
N ARG A 137 -7.85 -20.30 -3.89
CA ARG A 137 -7.95 -20.08 -2.42
C ARG A 137 -8.37 -18.65 -2.10
N LEU A 138 -7.79 -17.68 -2.81
CA LEU A 138 -8.10 -16.27 -2.65
C LEU A 138 -9.54 -15.88 -3.02
N ASN A 139 -10.26 -16.68 -3.82
CA ASN A 139 -11.62 -16.37 -4.28
C ASN A 139 -12.71 -17.33 -3.78
N SER A 140 -12.34 -18.45 -3.16
CA SER A 140 -13.29 -19.48 -2.67
C SER A 140 -13.73 -19.29 -1.21
N GLY A 141 -13.27 -18.23 -0.55
CA GLY A 141 -13.51 -18.01 0.88
C GLY A 141 -12.61 -18.84 1.80
N HIS A 142 -11.50 -19.39 1.28
CA HIS A 142 -10.50 -20.11 2.08
C HIS A 142 -9.97 -19.26 3.25
N TYR A 143 -9.75 -17.98 2.99
CA TYR A 143 -9.30 -16.99 3.98
C TYR A 143 -10.46 -16.25 4.65
N LYS A 144 -11.58 -16.93 4.92
CA LYS A 144 -12.65 -16.35 5.74
C LYS A 144 -12.19 -16.20 7.19
N ASN A 145 -12.75 -15.20 7.91
CA ASN A 145 -12.53 -14.96 9.33
C ASN A 145 -11.13 -14.44 9.74
N LEU A 146 -10.48 -13.63 8.90
CA LEU A 146 -9.14 -13.09 9.21
C LEU A 146 -9.06 -12.22 10.48
N VAL A 147 -10.18 -11.66 10.93
CA VAL A 147 -10.26 -10.79 12.13
C VAL A 147 -9.77 -11.51 13.39
N GLN A 148 -9.77 -12.84 13.43
CA GLN A 148 -9.29 -13.60 14.60
C GLN A 148 -7.77 -13.74 14.69
N TYR A 149 -7.03 -13.33 13.65
CA TYR A 149 -5.58 -13.57 13.55
C TYR A 149 -4.71 -12.32 13.76
N PHE A 150 -5.32 -11.14 13.86
CA PHE A 150 -4.64 -9.87 14.14
C PHE A 150 -5.65 -8.81 14.60
N ASP A 151 -5.18 -7.77 15.29
CA ASP A 151 -6.01 -6.62 15.61
C ASP A 151 -6.11 -5.69 14.39
N ARG A 152 -7.28 -5.67 13.73
CA ARG A 152 -7.55 -4.79 12.58
C ARG A 152 -7.58 -3.30 12.92
N ASN A 153 -7.70 -2.95 14.21
CA ASN A 153 -7.70 -1.57 14.67
C ASN A 153 -6.34 -1.11 15.17
N ASP A 154 -5.33 -2.00 15.16
CA ASP A 154 -3.97 -1.59 15.44
C ASP A 154 -3.52 -0.54 14.43
N VAL A 155 -2.86 0.49 14.95
CA VAL A 155 -2.39 1.64 14.20
C VAL A 155 -0.91 1.48 13.82
N GLY A 156 -0.30 0.31 14.02
CA GLY A 156 1.00 -0.02 13.44
C GLY A 156 2.11 -0.06 14.49
N ALA A 157 2.15 -1.16 15.23
CA ALA A 157 3.03 -1.37 16.38
C ALA A 157 4.56 -1.34 16.10
N ASP A 158 5.01 -1.41 14.83
CA ASP A 158 6.43 -1.66 14.51
C ASP A 158 7.16 -0.51 13.80
N ILE A 159 6.45 0.53 13.33
CA ILE A 159 7.05 1.56 12.44
C ILE A 159 7.30 2.88 13.17
N TYR A 160 6.46 3.23 14.13
CA TYR A 160 6.56 4.48 14.88
C TYR A 160 6.89 4.25 16.34
N PRO A 161 7.69 5.12 16.96
CA PRO A 161 7.72 5.25 18.41
C PRO A 161 6.31 5.47 18.96
N LYS A 162 5.98 4.84 20.10
CA LYS A 162 4.62 4.89 20.69
C LYS A 162 4.12 6.31 20.95
N ASP A 163 5.01 7.26 21.21
CA ASP A 163 4.73 8.69 21.44
C ASP A 163 4.40 9.46 20.15
N LYS A 164 4.62 8.87 18.98
CA LYS A 164 4.29 9.44 17.66
C LYS A 164 3.00 8.90 17.06
N ILE A 165 2.33 8.00 17.78
CA ILE A 165 1.10 7.34 17.35
C ILE A 165 -0.11 8.14 17.84
N ASP A 166 -0.81 8.80 16.92
CA ASP A 166 -2.16 9.31 17.15
C ASP A 166 -3.19 8.22 16.79
N ALA A 167 -3.70 7.55 17.83
CA ALA A 167 -4.75 6.54 17.68
C ALA A 167 -6.17 7.14 17.61
N THR A 168 -6.32 8.45 17.84
CA THR A 168 -7.61 9.14 17.98
C THR A 168 -8.10 9.73 16.66
N SER A 169 -7.20 9.96 15.71
CA SER A 169 -7.56 10.34 14.34
C SER A 169 -8.35 9.23 13.65
N ILE A 170 -9.30 9.61 12.80
CA ILE A 170 -9.98 8.67 11.88
C ILE A 170 -9.14 8.37 10.64
N TYR A 171 -8.02 9.07 10.48
CA TYR A 171 -7.05 8.98 9.40
C TYR A 171 -5.67 8.77 10.02
N THR A 172 -5.48 7.65 10.70
CA THR A 172 -4.26 7.44 11.49
C THR A 172 -3.06 7.16 10.60
N CYS A 173 -3.27 6.57 9.42
CA CYS A 173 -2.22 6.33 8.45
C CYS A 173 -1.01 5.59 9.02
N MET A 174 -1.23 4.49 9.73
CA MET A 174 -0.22 3.84 10.60
C MET A 174 0.09 4.66 11.86
N GLY A 175 -0.90 5.33 12.45
CA GLY A 175 -0.70 6.11 13.66
C GLY A 175 0.03 7.45 13.45
N GLY A 176 0.49 7.80 12.25
CA GLY A 176 1.08 9.09 11.96
C GLY A 176 0.85 9.55 10.52
N PHE A 177 1.04 10.84 10.27
CA PHE A 177 0.86 11.46 8.94
C PHE A 177 2.14 11.55 8.11
N THR A 178 3.28 11.08 8.64
CA THR A 178 4.59 11.21 8.01
C THR A 178 4.88 9.99 7.14
N ALA A 179 5.48 10.18 5.97
CA ALA A 179 5.98 9.04 5.21
C ALA A 179 7.22 8.44 5.90
N VAL A 180 7.32 7.11 5.92
CA VAL A 180 8.47 6.39 6.46
C VAL A 180 9.20 5.67 5.32
N MET A 181 10.49 5.93 5.20
CA MET A 181 11.36 5.23 4.26
C MET A 181 12.23 4.22 5.02
N VAL A 182 12.37 3.04 4.45
CA VAL A 182 13.32 2.03 4.95
C VAL A 182 14.13 1.42 3.84
N ASP A 183 15.39 1.12 4.16
CA ASP A 183 16.27 0.38 3.27
C ASP A 183 15.75 -1.03 3.02
N LYS A 184 15.77 -1.46 1.75
CA LYS A 184 15.54 -2.87 1.43
C LYS A 184 16.82 -3.64 1.74
N GLU A 185 16.72 -4.65 2.60
CA GLU A 185 17.83 -5.57 2.82
C GLU A 185 18.02 -6.39 1.53
N LYS A 186 19.27 -6.52 1.10
CA LYS A 186 19.58 -7.39 -0.03
C LYS A 186 19.23 -8.84 0.39
N PRO A 187 18.52 -9.59 -0.46
CA PRO A 187 18.13 -10.97 -0.16
C PRO A 187 19.34 -11.88 0.09
#